data_AF-A0A257KC45-F1
#
_entry.id   AF-A0A257KC45-F1
#
_cell.length_a   1.000
_cell.length_b   1.000
_cell.length_c   1.000
_cell.angle_alpha   90.00
_cell.angle_beta   90.00
_cell.angle_gamma   90.00
#
_symmetry.space_group_name_H-M   'P 1'
#
loop_
_entity.id
_entity.type
_entity.pdbx_description
1 polymer ?
#
loop_
_entity_poly.entity_id
_entity_poly.type
_entity_poly.pdbx_seq_one_letter_code
_entity_poly.pdbx_strand_id
1 'polypeptide(L)'
;MEKSKALTIAVIGLLLLNIGILTFLVVGPRPFSPPPPRHDRSRLKEMMMERLQLNADQTQAYEDLISLHRQKVRQLEDRLMELRNESFMAISDEDSLKDAQLITAIDSVNHALQVTHIDHFKKLYQLCSAEQKQLLKPILAEVAHHLKPQNEHPPHGPR
;
A
#
# COMPACT_ATOMS: atom_id res chain seq x y z
N MET A 1 -41.56 -34.50 -37.70
CA MET A 1 -41.79 -33.53 -36.61
C MET A 1 -42.13 -32.19 -37.24
N GLU A 2 -43.26 -31.61 -36.86
CA GLU A 2 -43.71 -30.29 -37.31
C GLU A 2 -42.59 -29.24 -37.18
N LYS A 3 -42.30 -28.48 -38.25
CA LYS A 3 -41.22 -27.47 -38.29
C LYS A 3 -41.30 -26.47 -37.12
N SER A 4 -42.53 -26.21 -36.64
CA SER A 4 -42.80 -25.41 -35.45
C SER A 4 -42.17 -25.99 -34.18
N LYS A 5 -42.25 -27.30 -33.95
CA LYS A 5 -41.69 -27.96 -32.77
C LYS A 5 -40.16 -27.90 -32.74
N ALA A 6 -39.52 -28.03 -33.90
CA ALA A 6 -38.06 -27.90 -34.03
C ALA A 6 -37.58 -26.47 -33.72
N LEU A 7 -38.30 -25.45 -34.23
CA LEU A 7 -38.00 -24.05 -33.94
C LEU A 7 -38.22 -23.72 -32.46
N THR A 8 -39.28 -24.21 -31.84
CA THR A 8 -39.54 -24.01 -30.41
C THR A 8 -38.42 -24.60 -29.54
N ILE A 9 -37.94 -25.80 -29.85
CA ILE A 9 -36.82 -26.43 -29.13
C ILE A 9 -35.53 -25.60 -29.30
N ALA A 10 -35.26 -25.12 -30.52
CA ALA A 10 -34.08 -24.30 -30.78
C ALA A 10 -34.11 -22.97 -30.00
N VAL A 11 -35.26 -22.30 -29.93
CA VAL A 11 -35.43 -21.06 -29.18
C VAL A 11 -35.25 -21.30 -27.67
N ILE A 12 -35.82 -22.37 -27.12
CA ILE A 12 -35.66 -22.72 -25.70
C ILE A 12 -34.19 -23.04 -25.39
N GLY A 13 -33.51 -23.80 -26.26
CA GLY A 13 -32.09 -24.10 -26.10
C GLY A 13 -31.22 -22.84 -26.12
N LEU A 14 -31.51 -21.91 -27.04
CA LEU A 14 -30.80 -20.63 -27.14
C LEU A 14 -31.02 -19.76 -25.89
N LEU A 15 -32.24 -19.74 -25.35
CA LEU A 15 -32.56 -19.01 -24.13
C LEU A 15 -31.76 -19.55 -22.93
N LEU A 16 -31.74 -20.87 -22.76
CA LEU A 16 -31.01 -21.52 -21.67
C LEU A 16 -29.49 -21.30 -21.77
N LEU A 17 -28.93 -21.35 -22.97
CA LEU A 17 -27.52 -21.07 -23.20
C LEU A 17 -27.15 -19.63 -22.80
N ASN A 18 -27.97 -18.65 -23.20
CA ASN A 18 -27.74 -17.24 -22.83
C ASN A 18 -27.84 -17.02 -21.32
N ILE A 19 -28.80 -17.66 -20.64
CA ILE A 19 -28.91 -17.60 -19.17
C ILE A 19 -27.70 -18.26 -18.50
N GLY A 20 -27.23 -19.38 -19.02
CA GLY A 20 -26.01 -20.05 -18.53
C GLY A 20 -24.78 -19.15 -18.63
N ILE A 21 -24.58 -18.50 -19.78
CA ILE A 21 -23.46 -17.56 -19.99
C ILE A 21 -23.57 -16.37 -19.04
N LEU A 22 -24.77 -15.78 -18.87
CA LEU A 22 -24.97 -14.64 -17.99
C LEU A 22 -24.69 -15.02 -16.53
N THR A 23 -25.15 -16.20 -16.09
CA THR A 23 -24.90 -16.72 -14.74
C THR A 23 -23.41 -16.96 -14.52
N PHE A 24 -22.72 -17.56 -15.49
CA PHE A 24 -21.27 -17.79 -15.46
C PHE A 24 -20.49 -16.48 -15.41
N LEU A 25 -20.92 -15.43 -16.11
CA LEU A 25 -20.25 -14.13 -16.13
C LEU A 25 -20.48 -13.34 -14.82
N VAL A 26 -21.64 -13.49 -14.19
CA VAL A 26 -21.97 -12.81 -12.93
C VAL A 26 -21.34 -13.52 -11.71
N VAL A 27 -21.32 -14.85 -11.70
CA VAL A 27 -20.89 -15.67 -10.54
C VAL A 27 -19.46 -16.23 -10.71
N GLY A 28 -18.95 -16.31 -11.94
CA GLY A 28 -17.61 -16.79 -12.22
C GLY A 28 -16.52 -15.84 -11.72
N PRO A 29 -15.30 -16.36 -11.46
CA PRO A 29 -14.18 -15.55 -10.99
C PRO A 29 -13.83 -14.47 -12.02
N ARG A 30 -13.92 -13.20 -11.62
CA ARG A 30 -13.60 -12.07 -12.50
C ARG A 30 -12.08 -12.07 -12.77
N PRO A 31 -11.62 -12.20 -14.03
CA PRO A 31 -10.20 -12.17 -14.36
C PRO A 31 -9.56 -10.78 -14.17
N PHE A 32 -10.39 -9.75 -13.97
CA PHE A 32 -9.97 -8.41 -13.61
C PHE A 32 -10.51 -8.09 -12.22
N SER A 33 -9.77 -8.50 -11.20
CA SER A 33 -9.89 -7.82 -9.91
C SER A 33 -9.31 -6.42 -10.09
N PRO A 34 -10.06 -5.33 -9.85
CA PRO A 34 -9.45 -4.01 -9.76
C PRO A 34 -8.28 -4.10 -8.74
N PRO A 35 -7.18 -3.33 -8.94
CA PRO A 35 -6.11 -3.29 -7.95
C PRO A 35 -6.76 -3.08 -6.57
N PRO A 36 -6.36 -3.84 -5.54
CA PRO A 36 -7.01 -3.76 -4.24
C PRO A 36 -7.06 -2.29 -3.84
N PRO A 37 -8.20 -1.82 -3.29
CA PRO A 37 -8.32 -0.44 -2.86
C PRO A 37 -7.15 -0.11 -1.94
N ARG A 38 -6.78 1.18 -1.85
CA ARG A 38 -5.68 1.76 -1.04
C ARG A 38 -5.77 1.49 0.50
N HIS A 39 -6.40 0.39 0.91
CA HIS A 39 -6.54 -0.17 2.24
C HIS A 39 -5.31 -0.95 2.73
N ASP A 40 -4.25 -1.08 1.94
CA ASP A 40 -3.06 -1.86 2.35
C ASP A 40 -2.43 -1.34 3.65
N ARG A 41 -2.55 -0.02 3.91
CA ARG A 41 -2.03 0.63 5.13
C ARG A 41 -2.90 0.40 6.38
N SER A 42 -4.22 0.22 6.23
CA SER A 42 -5.09 -0.18 7.36
C SER A 42 -4.89 -1.66 7.67
N ARG A 43 -4.70 -2.47 6.63
CA ARG A 43 -4.44 -3.89 6.72
C ARG A 43 -3.16 -4.20 7.49
N LEU A 44 -2.08 -3.43 7.30
CA LEU A 44 -0.85 -3.62 8.07
C LEU A 44 -1.04 -3.34 9.57
N LYS A 45 -1.77 -2.26 9.91
CA LYS A 45 -2.12 -1.94 11.31
C LYS A 45 -2.96 -3.08 11.91
N GLU A 46 -4.03 -3.47 11.24
CA GLU A 46 -4.94 -4.53 11.68
C GLU A 46 -4.21 -5.86 11.88
N MET A 47 -3.38 -6.25 10.90
CA MET A 47 -2.54 -7.45 10.99
C MET A 47 -1.59 -7.41 12.18
N MET A 48 -0.96 -6.26 12.47
CA MET A 48 -0.07 -6.10 13.63
C MET A 48 -0.83 -6.28 14.94
N MET A 49 -1.99 -5.63 15.09
CA MET A 49 -2.81 -5.72 16.30
C MET A 49 -3.32 -7.14 16.53
N GLU A 50 -3.77 -7.81 15.47
CA GLU A 50 -4.30 -9.17 15.52
C GLU A 50 -3.20 -10.19 15.85
N ARG A 51 -2.06 -10.15 15.14
CA ARG A 51 -0.98 -11.15 15.31
C ARG A 51 -0.23 -10.97 16.62
N LEU A 52 -0.09 -9.74 17.11
CA LEU A 52 0.54 -9.47 18.41
C LEU A 52 -0.45 -9.60 19.57
N GLN A 53 -1.76 -9.74 19.29
CA GLN A 53 -2.82 -9.78 20.29
C GLN A 53 -2.65 -8.65 21.31
N LEU A 54 -2.54 -7.41 20.82
CA LEU A 54 -2.36 -6.26 21.69
C LEU A 54 -3.58 -6.10 22.60
N ASN A 55 -3.35 -5.82 23.89
CA ASN A 55 -4.43 -5.49 24.80
C ASN A 55 -4.95 -4.06 24.53
N ALA A 56 -5.99 -3.62 25.26
CA ALA A 56 -6.62 -2.33 25.05
C ALA A 56 -5.63 -1.15 25.20
N ASP A 57 -4.81 -1.16 26.25
CA ASP A 57 -3.84 -0.10 26.54
C ASP A 57 -2.73 -0.05 25.47
N GLN A 58 -2.21 -1.21 25.07
CA GLN A 58 -1.22 -1.35 24.01
C GLN A 58 -1.78 -0.93 22.66
N THR A 59 -3.04 -1.23 22.39
CA THR A 59 -3.74 -0.85 21.15
C THR A 59 -3.83 0.66 21.05
N GLN A 60 -4.31 1.33 22.10
CA GLN A 60 -4.39 2.79 22.13
C GLN A 60 -3.02 3.44 21.94
N ALA A 61 -2.01 2.97 22.69
CA ALA A 61 -0.64 3.48 22.54
C ALA A 61 -0.07 3.24 21.13
N TYR A 62 -0.37 2.09 20.52
CA TYR A 62 0.08 1.79 19.17
C TYR A 62 -0.60 2.67 18.12
N GLU A 63 -1.88 2.99 18.28
CA GLU A 63 -2.59 3.93 17.40
C GLU A 63 -1.96 5.34 17.43
N ASP A 64 -1.58 5.81 18.61
CA ASP A 64 -0.88 7.08 18.77
C ASP A 64 0.52 7.04 18.13
N LEU A 65 1.25 5.93 18.27
CA LEU A 65 2.52 5.74 17.57
C LEU A 65 2.37 5.76 16.04
N ILE A 66 1.28 5.19 15.51
CA ILE A 66 0.99 5.19 14.08
C ILE A 66 0.67 6.61 13.61
N SER A 67 -0.15 7.37 14.34
CA SER A 67 -0.56 8.71 13.95
C SER A 67 0.66 9.65 13.86
N LEU A 68 1.51 9.64 14.89
CA LEU A 68 2.75 10.41 14.95
C LEU A 68 3.73 10.01 13.84
N HIS A 69 3.91 8.71 13.63
CA HIS A 69 4.76 8.19 12.57
C HIS A 69 4.30 8.66 11.19
N ARG A 70 3.00 8.55 10.90
CA ARG A 70 2.42 8.99 9.62
C ARG A 70 2.56 10.49 9.39
N GLN A 71 2.41 11.31 10.43
CA GLN A 71 2.62 12.75 10.30
C GLN A 71 4.07 13.06 9.93
N LYS A 72 5.03 12.44 10.63
CA LYS A 72 6.45 12.69 10.40
C LYS A 72 6.93 12.17 9.04
N VAL A 73 6.48 10.99 8.63
CA VAL A 73 6.79 10.43 7.29
C VAL A 73 6.27 11.35 6.19
N ARG A 74 5.02 11.82 6.27
CA ARG A 74 4.45 12.74 5.27
C ARG A 74 5.27 14.03 5.13
N GLN A 75 5.64 14.65 6.25
CA GLN A 75 6.47 15.86 6.22
C GLN A 75 7.84 15.64 5.54
N LEU A 76 8.44 14.48 5.76
CA LEU A 76 9.72 14.12 5.14
C LEU A 76 9.55 13.77 3.65
N GLU A 77 8.48 13.07 3.28
CA GLU A 77 8.14 12.76 1.87
C GLU A 77 7.86 14.04 1.07
N ASP A 78 7.10 14.99 1.63
CA ASP A 78 6.83 16.30 1.02
C ASP A 78 8.14 17.05 0.78
N ARG A 79 9.02 17.10 1.79
CA ARG A 79 10.34 17.73 1.67
C ARG A 79 11.24 17.05 0.64
N LEU A 80 11.20 15.72 0.57
CA LEU A 80 11.96 14.95 -0.42
C LEU A 80 11.48 15.27 -1.84
N MET A 81 10.16 15.41 -2.03
CA MET A 81 9.57 15.78 -3.31
C MET A 81 9.95 17.21 -3.73
N GLU A 82 9.93 18.17 -2.80
CA GLU A 82 10.44 19.53 -3.05
C GLU A 82 11.90 19.52 -3.51
N LEU A 83 12.78 18.84 -2.78
CA LEU A 83 14.21 18.77 -3.11
C LEU A 83 14.44 18.11 -4.46
N ARG A 84 13.70 17.05 -4.80
CA ARG A 84 13.78 16.40 -6.12
C ARG A 84 13.36 17.35 -7.23
N ASN A 85 12.26 18.09 -7.05
CA ASN A 85 11.82 19.08 -8.02
C ASN A 85 12.86 20.19 -8.19
N GLU A 86 13.43 20.68 -7.10
CA GLU A 86 14.51 21.67 -7.11
C GLU A 86 15.73 21.15 -7.88
N SER A 87 16.13 19.89 -7.66
CA SER A 87 17.22 19.24 -8.40
C SER A 87 16.99 19.25 -9.91
N PHE A 88 15.78 18.92 -10.37
CA PHE A 88 15.48 18.94 -11.81
C PHE A 88 15.38 20.36 -12.39
N MET A 89 14.90 21.33 -11.61
CA MET A 89 14.81 22.74 -12.04
C MET A 89 16.18 23.44 -12.04
N ALA A 90 17.12 22.99 -11.22
CA ALA A 90 18.47 23.54 -11.11
C ALA A 90 19.45 23.01 -12.16
N ILE A 91 19.06 22.03 -12.99
CA ILE A 91 19.93 21.46 -14.03
C ILE A 91 20.37 22.55 -15.00
N SER A 92 21.68 22.80 -15.00
CA SER A 92 22.37 23.71 -15.91
C SER A 92 23.79 23.18 -16.14
N ASP A 93 24.40 23.51 -17.28
CA ASP A 93 25.68 22.90 -17.71
C ASP A 93 26.90 23.22 -16.81
N GLU A 94 26.76 24.07 -15.79
CA GLU A 94 27.93 24.65 -15.08
C GLU A 94 27.96 24.46 -13.54
N ASP A 95 26.89 24.01 -12.86
CA ASP A 95 26.77 24.20 -11.39
C ASP A 95 26.87 22.93 -10.52
N SER A 96 27.96 22.18 -10.67
CA SER A 96 28.23 20.92 -9.94
C SER A 96 28.21 21.03 -8.39
N LEU A 97 28.44 22.22 -7.82
CA LEU A 97 28.39 22.44 -6.38
C LEU A 97 26.94 22.43 -5.85
N LYS A 98 25.99 23.00 -6.60
CA LYS A 98 24.56 22.98 -6.23
C LYS A 98 24.00 21.57 -6.31
N ASP A 99 24.39 20.81 -7.33
CA ASP A 99 24.00 19.40 -7.46
C ASP A 99 24.44 18.59 -6.24
N ALA A 100 25.70 18.73 -5.83
CA ALA A 100 26.22 18.06 -4.65
C ALA A 100 25.48 18.43 -3.35
N GLN A 101 25.09 19.71 -3.20
CA GLN A 101 24.31 20.18 -2.05
C GLN A 101 22.89 19.58 -2.05
N LEU A 102 22.22 19.55 -3.20
CA LEU A 102 20.88 19.00 -3.32
C LEU A 102 20.87 17.48 -3.10
N ILE A 103 21.86 16.76 -3.63
CA ILE A 103 22.05 15.32 -3.35
C ILE A 103 22.24 15.10 -1.84
N THR A 104 23.11 15.89 -1.21
CA THR A 104 23.35 15.79 0.25
C THR A 104 22.08 16.06 1.05
N ALA A 105 21.27 17.04 0.63
CA ALA A 105 19.98 17.33 1.25
C ALA A 105 18.99 16.16 1.08
N ILE A 106 18.89 15.58 -0.11
CA ILE A 106 18.08 14.38 -0.39
C ILE A 106 18.50 13.22 0.51
N ASP A 107 19.80 12.95 0.61
CA ASP A 107 20.33 11.87 1.45
C ASP A 107 20.02 12.10 2.93
N SER A 108 20.08 13.34 3.40
CA SER A 108 19.72 13.69 4.78
C SER A 108 18.24 13.38 5.09
N VAL A 109 17.33 13.65 4.14
CA VAL A 109 15.90 13.36 4.28
C VAL A 109 15.64 11.87 4.21
N ASN A 110 16.29 11.15 3.28
CA ASN A 110 16.23 9.69 3.20
C ASN A 110 16.71 9.04 4.51
N HIS A 111 17.82 9.51 5.07
CA HIS A 111 18.32 9.05 6.36
C HIS A 111 17.29 9.30 7.48
N ALA A 112 16.69 10.50 7.53
CA ALA A 112 15.65 10.81 8.51
C ALA A 112 14.39 9.93 8.38
N LEU A 113 14.00 9.57 7.15
CA LEU A 113 12.93 8.60 6.89
C LEU A 113 13.27 7.22 7.47
N GLN A 114 14.49 6.71 7.20
CA GLN A 114 14.92 5.41 7.73
C GLN A 114 14.96 5.39 9.26
N VAL A 115 15.52 6.43 9.88
CA VAL A 115 15.50 6.58 11.34
C VAL A 115 14.07 6.60 11.87
N THR A 116 13.15 7.28 11.19
CA THR A 116 11.74 7.37 11.59
C THR A 116 11.01 6.02 11.50
N HIS A 117 11.29 5.20 10.47
CA HIS A 117 10.77 3.82 10.39
C HIS A 117 11.31 2.95 11.52
N ILE A 118 12.63 2.96 11.75
CA ILE A 118 13.27 2.15 12.79
C ILE A 118 12.75 2.55 14.18
N ASP A 119 12.61 3.84 14.46
CA ASP A 119 12.11 4.35 15.74
C ASP A 119 10.65 3.92 16.01
N HIS A 120 9.78 3.93 14.99
CA HIS A 120 8.42 3.44 15.12
C HIS A 120 8.37 1.98 15.61
N PHE A 121 9.15 1.09 15.01
CA PHE A 121 9.20 -0.31 15.42
C PHE A 121 9.93 -0.53 16.74
N LYS A 122 10.91 0.30 17.11
CA LYS A 122 11.52 0.29 18.44
C LYS A 122 10.49 0.63 19.53
N LYS A 123 9.64 1.63 19.29
CA LYS A 123 8.58 2.01 20.22
C LYS A 123 7.50 0.93 20.32
N LEU A 124 7.08 0.33 19.20
CA LEU A 124 6.21 -0.84 19.24
C LEU A 124 6.84 -2.00 20.04
N TYR A 125 8.13 -2.28 19.83
CA TYR A 125 8.85 -3.31 20.58
C TYR A 125 8.85 -3.03 22.09
N GLN A 126 8.91 -1.76 22.51
CA GLN A 126 8.83 -1.37 23.93
C GLN A 126 7.43 -1.57 24.51
N LEU A 127 6.36 -1.39 23.72
CA LEU A 127 4.98 -1.66 24.14
C LEU A 127 4.71 -3.16 24.34
N CYS A 128 5.40 -4.03 23.61
CA CYS A 128 5.19 -5.48 23.64
C CYS A 128 5.68 -6.15 24.95
N SER A 129 4.92 -7.15 25.41
CA SER A 129 5.31 -8.10 26.45
C SER A 129 6.46 -9.00 26.00
N ALA A 130 7.03 -9.80 26.91
CA ALA A 130 8.10 -10.74 26.59
C ALA A 130 7.69 -11.76 25.51
N GLU A 131 6.45 -12.25 25.57
CA GLU A 131 5.89 -13.19 24.59
C GLU A 131 5.64 -12.51 23.24
N GLN A 132 5.03 -11.32 23.26
CA GLN A 132 4.77 -10.54 22.04
C GLN A 132 6.05 -10.14 21.31
N LYS A 133 7.16 -9.88 22.03
CA LYS A 133 8.47 -9.60 21.43
C LYS A 133 9.02 -10.78 20.62
N GLN A 134 8.69 -12.01 20.99
CA GLN A 134 9.08 -13.21 20.22
C GLN A 134 8.28 -13.30 18.92
N LEU A 135 6.99 -12.94 18.94
CA LEU A 135 6.13 -12.87 17.76
C LEU A 135 6.45 -11.70 16.84
N LEU A 136 6.92 -10.57 17.39
CA LEU A 136 7.18 -9.35 16.63
C LEU A 136 8.33 -9.52 15.62
N LYS A 137 9.41 -10.22 15.99
CA LYS A 137 10.58 -10.41 15.12
C LYS A 137 10.26 -11.00 13.74
N PRO A 138 9.55 -12.13 13.61
CA PRO A 138 9.19 -12.67 12.30
C PRO A 138 8.24 -11.75 11.54
N ILE A 139 7.31 -11.07 12.22
CA ILE A 139 6.40 -10.12 11.58
C ILE A 139 7.17 -8.93 10.98
N LEU A 140 8.18 -8.40 11.67
CA LEU A 140 9.00 -7.30 11.15
C LEU A 140 9.77 -7.69 9.88
N ALA A 141 10.20 -8.95 9.74
CA ALA A 141 10.85 -9.44 8.53
C ALA A 141 9.90 -9.42 7.33
N GLU A 142 8.62 -9.80 7.53
CA GLU A 142 7.58 -9.70 6.50
C GLU A 142 7.30 -8.24 6.12
N VAL A 143 7.22 -7.36 7.11
CA VAL A 143 6.88 -5.93 6.92
C VAL A 143 7.97 -5.16 6.19
N ALA A 144 9.24 -5.55 6.38
CA ALA A 144 10.35 -4.96 5.63
C ALA A 144 10.16 -5.06 4.10
N HIS A 145 9.47 -6.09 3.62
CA HIS A 145 9.14 -6.22 2.19
C HIS A 145 8.06 -5.25 1.72
N HIS A 146 7.20 -4.77 2.61
CA HIS A 146 6.11 -3.82 2.34
C HIS A 146 6.51 -2.35 2.53
N LEU A 147 7.62 -2.08 3.22
CA LEU A 147 8.18 -0.74 3.43
C LEU A 147 8.96 -0.21 2.20
N LYS A 148 8.96 -0.94 1.09
CA LYS A 148 9.51 -0.41 -0.17
C LYS A 148 8.74 0.85 -0.53
N PRO A 149 9.43 1.94 -0.93
CA PRO A 149 8.74 3.14 -1.39
C PRO A 149 7.74 2.71 -2.47
N GLN A 150 6.46 3.04 -2.26
CA GLN A 150 5.47 2.87 -3.31
C GLN A 150 5.99 3.69 -4.48
N ASN A 151 6.33 3.01 -5.58
CA ASN A 151 6.68 3.67 -6.83
C ASN A 151 5.64 4.77 -7.05
N GLU A 152 6.10 6.02 -7.06
CA GLU A 152 5.27 7.19 -7.26
C GLU A 152 4.50 6.97 -8.56
N HIS A 153 3.23 6.59 -8.45
CA HIS A 153 2.34 6.68 -9.60
C HIS A 153 2.26 8.18 -9.90
N PRO A 154 2.64 8.61 -11.12
CA PRO A 154 2.54 10.02 -11.46
C PRO A 154 1.09 10.45 -11.24
N PRO A 155 0.85 11.66 -10.68
CA PRO A 155 -0.51 12.17 -10.58
C PRO A 155 -1.09 12.14 -11.99
N HIS A 156 -2.22 11.44 -12.17
CA HIS A 156 -2.95 11.47 -13.42
C HIS A 156 -3.19 12.94 -13.76
N GLY A 157 -2.55 13.41 -14.83
CA GLY A 157 -2.75 14.77 -15.33
C GLY A 157 -4.24 15.04 -15.54
N PRO A 158 -4.67 16.31 -15.45
CA PRO A 158 -6.07 16.66 -15.64
C PRO A 158 -6.54 16.18 -17.02
N ARG A 159 -7.69 15.49 -17.04
CA ARG A 159 -8.42 15.13 -18.25
C ARG A 159 -9.03 16.37 -18.90
#